data_AF-A0A1S1H0H3-F1
#
_entry.id   AF-A0A1S1H0H3-F1
#
_cell.length_a   1.000
_cell.length_b   1.000
_cell.length_c   1.000
_cell.angle_alpha   90.00
_cell.angle_beta   90.00
_cell.angle_gamma   90.00
#
_symmetry.space_group_name_H-M   'P 1'
#
loop_
_entity.id
_entity.type
_entity.pdbx_description
1 polymer ?
#
loop_
_entity_poly.entity_id
_entity_poly.type
_entity_poly.pdbx_seq_one_letter_code
_entity_poly.pdbx_strand_id
1 'polypeptide(L)' 'MFDSSENLLAKLYSQALVDIDQLVSKAKETGFAYGDIDLYSRMYKRKIFNHYYSRVKQLA' A
#
# COMPACT_ATOMS: atom_id res chain seq x y z
N MET A 1 -4.43 7.45 16.14
CA MET A 1 -3.82 6.25 16.75
C MET A 1 -2.43 5.88 16.21
N PHE A 2 -1.74 6.69 15.38
CA PHE A 2 -0.31 6.46 15.01
C PHE A 2 0.42 7.77 14.64
N ASP A 3 0.08 8.89 15.27
CA ASP A 3 0.54 10.24 14.86
C ASP A 3 1.99 10.59 15.26
N SER A 4 2.61 9.84 16.18
CA SER A 4 3.78 10.36 16.90
C SER A 4 5.15 9.86 16.40
N SER A 5 5.21 8.99 15.39
CA SER A 5 6.50 8.52 14.87
C SER A 5 6.49 8.33 13.35
N GLU A 6 7.13 9.25 12.64
CA GLU A 6 7.36 9.18 11.19
C GLU A 6 8.08 7.89 10.79
N ASN A 7 9.03 7.43 11.62
CA ASN A 7 9.74 6.17 11.40
C ASN A 7 8.81 4.94 11.46
N LEU A 8 7.83 4.95 12.37
CA LEU A 8 6.83 3.89 12.45
C LEU A 8 5.91 3.93 11.22
N LEU A 9 5.46 5.13 10.81
CA LEU A 9 4.64 5.32 9.62
C LEU A 9 5.36 4.85 8.34
N ALA A 10 6.65 5.17 8.19
CA ALA A 10 7.46 4.72 7.05
C ALA A 10 7.61 3.19 7.02
N LYS A 11 7.83 2.55 8.17
CA LYS A 11 7.89 1.08 8.28
C LYS A 11 6.56 0.43 7.92
N LEU A 12 5.46 0.94 8.46
CA LEU A 12 4.11 0.44 8.17
C LEU A 12 3.73 0.62 6.70
N TYR A 13 4.13 1.75 6.10
CA TYR A 13 3.95 1.99 4.67
C TYR A 13 4.71 0.96 3.82
N SER A 14 6.00 0.77 4.09
CA SER A 14 6.82 -0.21 3.36
C SER A 14 6.30 -1.63 3.54
N GLN A 15 5.85 -2.00 4.73
CA GLN A 15 5.25 -3.31 4.98
C GLN A 15 3.95 -3.49 4.18
N ALA A 16 3.07 -2.49 4.16
CA ALA A 16 1.82 -2.56 3.43
C ALA A 16 2.02 -2.70 1.90
N LEU A 17 3.10 -2.13 1.35
CA LEU A 17 3.46 -2.33 -0.06
C LEU A 17 3.84 -3.80 -0.35
N VAL A 18 4.66 -4.39 0.52
CA VAL A 18 5.08 -5.81 0.41
C VAL A 18 3.87 -6.73 0.53
N ASP A 19 2.97 -6.46 1.46
CA ASP A 19 1.76 -7.27 1.67
C ASP A 19 0.86 -7.24 0.43
N ILE A 20 0.71 -6.08 -0.23
CA ILE A 20 -0.02 -5.97 -1.50
C ILE A 20 0.64 -6.80 -2.59
N ASP A 21 1.97 -6.75 -2.73
CA ASP A 21 2.67 -7.52 -3.75
C ASP A 21 2.54 -9.03 -3.53
N GLN A 22 2.55 -9.48 -2.28
CA GLN A 22 2.26 -10.88 -1.93
C GLN A 22 0.81 -11.27 -2.27
N LEU A 23 -0.16 -10.41 -1.99
CA LEU A 23 -1.57 -10.64 -2.34
C LEU A 23 -1.77 -10.72 -3.85
N VAL A 24 -1.11 -9.85 -4.62
CA VAL A 24 -1.13 -9.86 -6.08
C VAL A 24 -0.58 -11.17 -6.62
N SER A 25 0.57 -11.62 -6.11
CA SER A 25 1.17 -12.89 -6.54
C SER A 25 0.25 -14.07 -6.25
N LYS A 26 -0.30 -14.16 -5.03
CA LYS A 26 -1.27 -15.21 -4.66
C LYS A 26 -2.53 -15.17 -5.52
N ALA A 27 -3.06 -13.99 -5.81
CA ALA A 27 -4.24 -13.82 -6.66
C ALA A 27 -3.97 -14.27 -8.10
N LYS A 28 -2.78 -13.98 -8.64
CA LYS A 28 -2.36 -14.45 -9.97
C LYS A 28 -2.25 -15.97 -10.02
N GLU A 29 -1.75 -16.59 -8.95
CA GLU A 29 -1.70 -18.05 -8.80
C GLU A 29 -3.10 -18.70 -8.71
N THR A 30 -4.10 -18.00 -8.17
CA THR A 30 -5.47 -18.51 -8.04
C THR A 30 -6.27 -18.44 -9.35
N GLY A 31 -5.68 -17.92 -10.43
CA GLY A 31 -6.32 -17.82 -11.74
C GLY A 31 -7.25 -16.61 -11.91
N PHE A 32 -7.15 -15.60 -11.03
CA PHE A 32 -7.83 -14.32 -11.23
C PHE A 32 -7.29 -13.59 -12.47
N ALA A 33 -8.12 -12.74 -13.09
CA ALA A 33 -7.72 -11.97 -14.26
C ALA A 33 -6.59 -10.99 -13.91
N TYR A 34 -5.43 -11.14 -14.56
CA TYR A 34 -4.23 -10.32 -14.33
C TYR A 34 -4.51 -8.82 -14.43
N GLY A 35 -5.34 -8.41 -15.41
CA GLY A 35 -5.69 -7.00 -15.63
C GLY A 35 -6.42 -6.38 -14.45
N ASP A 36 -7.38 -7.11 -13.86
CA ASP A 36 -8.12 -6.65 -12.69
C ASP A 36 -7.22 -6.56 -11.46
N ILE A 37 -6.38 -7.58 -11.23
CA ILE A 37 -5.45 -7.62 -10.10
C ILE A 37 -4.47 -6.45 -10.16
N ASP A 38 -3.90 -6.19 -11.33
CA ASP A 38 -2.95 -5.08 -11.53
C ASP A 38 -3.65 -3.73 -11.35
N LEU A 39 -4.91 -3.58 -11.79
CA LEU A 39 -5.72 -2.40 -11.56
C LEU A 39 -5.98 -2.17 -10.07
N TYR A 40 -6.48 -3.18 -9.35
CA TYR A 40 -6.77 -3.09 -7.92
C TYR A 40 -5.51 -2.85 -7.08
N SER A 41 -4.38 -3.48 -7.43
CA SER A 41 -3.08 -3.23 -6.81
C SER A 41 -2.68 -1.76 -6.91
N ARG A 42 -2.77 -1.17 -8.11
CA ARG A 42 -2.47 0.26 -8.33
C ARG A 42 -3.39 1.16 -7.53
N MET A 43 -4.69 0.87 -7.50
CA MET A 43 -5.67 1.65 -6.73
C MET A 43 -5.37 1.60 -5.23
N TYR A 44 -5.09 0.43 -4.68
CA TYR A 44 -4.77 0.27 -3.26
C TYR A 44 -3.45 0.93 -2.88
N LYS A 45 -2.39 0.74 -3.67
CA LYS A 45 -1.10 1.42 -3.44
C LYS A 45 -1.27 2.95 -3.44
N ARG A 46 -2.10 3.50 -4.33
CA ARG A 46 -2.40 4.94 -4.37
C ARG A 46 -3.20 5.42 -3.15
N LYS A 47 -4.16 4.62 -2.67
CA LYS A 47 -4.95 4.93 -1.47
C LYS A 47 -4.07 4.95 -0.21
N ILE A 48 -3.17 3.99 -0.09
CA ILE A 48 -2.21 3.88 1.01
C ILE A 48 -1.18 5.01 0.92
N PHE A 49 -0.64 5.29 -0.27
CA PHE A 49 0.22 6.44 -0.48
C PHE A 49 -0.46 7.73 0.00
N ASN A 50 -1.70 8.00 -0.41
CA ASN A 50 -2.42 9.17 0.08
C ASN A 50 -2.59 9.14 1.61
N HIS A 51 -2.89 8.00 2.21
CA HIS A 51 -3.05 7.88 3.66
C HIS A 51 -1.76 8.18 4.45
N TYR A 52 -0.63 7.65 4.01
CA TYR A 52 0.66 7.82 4.69
C TYR A 52 1.36 9.13 4.28
N TYR A 53 1.36 9.49 2.99
CA TYR A 53 2.00 10.69 2.46
C TYR A 53 1.22 11.98 2.75
N SER A 54 -0.13 11.95 2.80
CA SER A 54 -0.91 13.14 3.19
C SER A 54 -0.64 13.58 4.63
N ARG A 55 -0.16 12.67 5.50
CA ARG A 55 0.19 13.01 6.89
C ARG A 55 1.62 13.51 7.01
N VAL A 56 2.55 13.01 6.19
CA VAL A 56 3.96 13.47 6.18
C VAL A 56 4.10 14.83 5.49
N LYS A 57 3.28 15.14 4.46
CA LYS A 57 3.42 16.39 3.70
C LYS A 57 2.75 17.62 4.33
N GLN A 58 1.86 17.46 5.32
CA GLN A 58 1.29 18.59 6.06
C GLN A 58 2.28 19.24 7.05
N LEU A 59 3.48 18.69 7.18
CA LEU A 59 4.56 19.19 8.03
C LEU A 59 5.65 19.98 7.26
N ALA A 60 5.44 20.26 5.97
CA ALA A 60 6.37 21.05 5.13
C ALA A 60 5.81 22.43 4.80
#